data_AF-A0A8S3IMI1-F1
#
_entry.id   AF-A0A8S3IMI1-F1
#
_cell.length_a   1.000
_cell.length_b   1.000
_cell.length_c   1.000
_cell.angle_alpha   90.00
_cell.angle_beta   90.00
_cell.angle_gamma   90.00
#
_symmetry.space_group_name_H-M   'P 1'
#
loop_
_entity.id
_entity.type
_entity.pdbx_description
1 polymer ?
#
loop_
_entity_poly.entity_id
_entity_poly.type
_entity_poly.pdbx_seq_one_letter_code
_entity_poly.pdbx_strand_id
1 'polypeptide(L)'
;VSDSAKDLLQHLLCSIDIRLGKNGLDDFKNHPFFTSIDWENLRQATAPYVPVVNSPSDTSNFDVDDIEPSNKDVVPPVSHAAFTGHHLPFIGFTHSANNRYSDGATTTSIVSNPTVINTSPSDICDSTNSPINNQNSEYEEAINSLKLQHASLLEELKR
;
A
#
# COMPACT_ATOMS: atom_id res chain seq x y z
N VAL A 1 -7.60 36.50 -20.71
CA VAL A 1 -6.45 35.96 -19.95
C VAL A 1 -5.66 37.15 -19.41
N SER A 2 -5.40 37.21 -18.09
CA SER A 2 -4.64 38.31 -17.46
C SER A 2 -3.17 38.31 -17.90
N ASP A 3 -2.49 39.44 -17.78
CA ASP A 3 -1.07 39.51 -18.14
C ASP A 3 -0.20 38.68 -17.18
N SER A 4 -0.55 38.64 -15.90
CA SER A 4 0.08 37.71 -14.93
C SER A 4 -0.08 36.24 -15.33
N ALA A 5 -1.20 35.84 -15.92
CA ALA A 5 -1.38 34.47 -16.39
C ALA A 5 -0.53 34.18 -17.64
N LYS A 6 -0.41 35.13 -18.56
CA LYS A 6 0.47 34.99 -19.74
C LYS A 6 1.94 34.93 -19.31
N ASP A 7 2.34 35.79 -18.37
CA ASP A 7 3.69 35.85 -17.82
C ASP A 7 4.08 34.53 -17.15
N LEU A 8 3.19 33.96 -16.34
CA LEU A 8 3.38 32.63 -15.76
C LEU A 8 3.62 31.57 -16.84
N LEU A 9 2.79 31.55 -17.89
CA LEU A 9 2.92 30.59 -18.99
C LEU A 9 4.23 30.78 -19.75
N GLN A 10 4.66 32.02 -20.00
CA GLN A 10 5.94 32.30 -20.66
C GLN A 10 7.13 31.79 -19.83
N HIS A 11 7.07 31.91 -18.51
CA HIS A 11 8.11 31.42 -17.60
C HIS A 11 8.01 29.92 -17.27
N LEU A 12 6.96 29.22 -17.73
CA LEU A 12 6.86 27.76 -17.69
C LEU A 12 7.26 27.14 -19.03
N LEU A 13 6.83 27.75 -20.14
CA LEU A 13 7.04 27.29 -21.51
C LEU A 13 8.25 27.97 -22.16
N CYS A 14 9.38 27.90 -21.46
CA CYS A 14 10.65 28.48 -21.87
C CYS A 14 11.80 27.48 -21.71
N SER A 15 13.02 27.92 -22.05
CA SER A 15 14.25 27.18 -21.79
C SER A 15 14.43 26.92 -20.30
N ILE A 16 15.07 25.79 -19.97
CA ILE A 16 15.32 25.41 -18.58
C ILE A 16 16.06 26.49 -17.79
N ASP A 17 16.90 27.31 -18.44
CA ASP A 17 17.70 28.35 -17.80
C ASP A 17 16.90 29.46 -17.12
N ILE A 18 15.67 29.69 -17.57
CA ILE A 18 14.81 30.77 -17.09
C ILE A 18 13.45 30.27 -16.60
N ARG A 19 13.26 28.94 -16.56
CA ARG A 19 12.00 28.33 -16.13
C ARG A 19 11.82 28.46 -14.62
N LEU A 20 10.61 28.83 -14.17
CA LEU A 20 10.23 28.83 -12.75
C LEU A 20 10.35 27.42 -12.16
N GLY A 21 10.65 27.35 -10.86
CA GLY A 21 10.79 26.10 -10.10
C GLY A 21 12.24 25.72 -9.81
N LYS A 22 13.21 26.51 -10.27
CA LYS A 22 14.64 26.30 -9.94
C LYS A 22 14.92 26.51 -8.46
N ASN A 23 14.25 27.48 -7.84
CA ASN A 23 14.33 27.71 -6.41
C ASN A 23 13.19 26.99 -5.67
N GLY A 24 12.55 25.99 -6.31
CA GLY A 24 11.43 25.26 -5.78
C GLY A 24 10.13 26.06 -5.77
N LEU A 25 9.31 25.83 -4.75
CA LEU A 25 7.95 26.36 -4.65
C LEU A 25 7.91 27.90 -4.51
N ASP A 26 8.94 28.51 -3.94
CA ASP A 26 8.98 29.95 -3.66
C ASP A 26 8.90 30.81 -4.93
N ASP A 27 9.42 30.31 -6.05
CA ASP A 27 9.28 30.93 -7.37
C ASP A 27 7.81 31.16 -7.73
N PHE A 28 6.94 30.20 -7.37
CA PHE A 28 5.50 30.27 -7.63
C PHE A 28 4.75 31.06 -6.56
N LYS A 29 5.10 30.92 -5.27
CA LYS A 29 4.48 31.69 -4.19
C LYS A 29 4.60 33.20 -4.40
N ASN A 30 5.73 33.65 -4.95
CA ASN A 30 6.02 35.06 -5.20
C ASN A 30 5.50 35.57 -6.56
N HIS A 31 4.96 34.71 -7.41
CA HIS A 31 4.51 35.10 -8.74
C HIS A 31 3.17 35.87 -8.69
N PRO A 32 3.00 36.99 -9.43
CA PRO A 32 1.79 37.84 -9.37
C PRO A 32 0.47 37.13 -9.72
N PHE A 33 0.54 36.01 -10.44
CA PHE A 33 -0.64 35.19 -10.74
C PHE A 33 -1.26 34.55 -9.47
N PHE A 34 -0.45 34.27 -8.44
CA PHE A 34 -0.88 33.55 -7.23
C PHE A 34 -1.01 34.44 -5.99
N THR A 35 -1.00 35.78 -6.13
CA THR A 35 -0.98 36.72 -4.98
C THR A 35 -2.15 36.54 -4.01
N SER A 36 -3.32 36.08 -4.46
CA SER A 36 -4.48 35.85 -3.61
C SER A 36 -4.53 34.45 -2.97
N ILE A 37 -3.55 33.60 -3.24
CA ILE A 37 -3.53 32.23 -2.73
C ILE A 37 -2.88 32.22 -1.34
N ASP A 38 -3.66 31.80 -0.35
CA ASP A 38 -3.13 31.38 0.95
C ASP A 38 -2.60 29.95 0.83
N TRP A 39 -1.28 29.82 0.66
CA TRP A 39 -0.61 28.54 0.47
C TRP A 39 -0.61 27.66 1.71
N GLU A 40 -0.68 28.25 2.91
CA GLU A 40 -0.64 27.49 4.17
C GLU A 40 -2.00 26.84 4.48
N ASN A 41 -3.10 27.47 4.06
CA ASN A 41 -4.46 26.98 4.28
C ASN A 41 -5.17 26.51 2.99
N LEU A 42 -4.42 26.30 1.91
CA LEU A 42 -4.97 25.99 0.58
C LEU A 42 -5.87 24.74 0.60
N ARG A 43 -5.53 23.73 1.40
CA ARG A 43 -6.29 22.48 1.50
C ARG A 43 -7.58 22.62 2.30
N GLN A 44 -7.69 23.63 3.15
CA GLN A 44 -8.87 23.93 3.96
C GLN A 44 -9.82 24.88 3.24
N ALA A 45 -9.34 25.61 2.22
CA ALA A 45 -10.18 26.47 1.39
C ALA A 45 -11.25 25.64 0.66
N THR A 46 -12.41 26.25 0.44
CA THR A 46 -13.49 25.62 -0.36
C THR A 46 -13.04 25.51 -1.81
N ALA A 47 -13.00 24.29 -2.34
CA ALA A 47 -12.68 24.07 -3.74
C ALA A 47 -13.74 24.72 -4.65
N PRO A 48 -13.33 25.36 -5.77
CA PRO A 48 -14.27 26.01 -6.68
C PRO A 48 -15.19 25.03 -7.42
N TYR A 49 -14.81 23.74 -7.45
CA TYR A 49 -15.58 22.66 -8.04
C TYR A 49 -15.59 21.46 -7.10
N VAL A 50 -16.77 20.89 -6.89
CA VAL A 50 -16.99 19.64 -6.16
C VAL A 50 -17.63 18.66 -7.15
N PRO A 51 -16.95 17.55 -7.51
CA PRO A 51 -17.49 16.59 -8.47
C PRO A 51 -18.73 15.89 -7.92
N VAL A 52 -19.67 15.57 -8.81
CA VAL A 52 -20.83 14.74 -8.47
C VAL A 52 -20.36 13.29 -8.39
N VAL A 53 -20.65 12.62 -7.28
CA VAL A 53 -20.33 11.22 -7.04
C VAL A 53 -21.60 10.51 -6.56
N ASN A 54 -22.07 9.54 -7.34
CA ASN A 54 -23.34 8.86 -7.11
C ASN A 54 -23.21 7.64 -6.19
N SER A 55 -22.03 7.04 -6.13
CA SER A 55 -21.73 5.90 -5.25
C SER A 55 -20.21 5.76 -5.00
N PRO A 56 -19.77 4.98 -3.99
CA PRO A 56 -18.35 4.74 -3.75
C PRO A 56 -17.59 4.08 -4.91
N SER A 57 -18.30 3.47 -5.86
CA SER A 57 -17.76 2.81 -7.04
C SER A 57 -18.09 3.55 -8.34
N ASP A 58 -18.53 4.80 -8.26
CA ASP A 58 -18.90 5.62 -9.42
C ASP A 58 -17.67 5.95 -10.27
N THR A 59 -17.68 5.55 -11.54
CA THR A 59 -16.60 5.80 -12.51
C THR A 59 -16.94 6.90 -13.52
N SER A 60 -18.06 7.61 -13.36
CA SER A 60 -18.55 8.62 -14.33
C SER A 60 -17.67 9.88 -14.47
N ASN A 61 -16.79 10.13 -13.50
CA ASN A 61 -15.81 11.23 -13.57
C ASN A 61 -14.51 10.83 -14.30
N PHE A 62 -14.46 9.63 -14.90
CA PHE A 62 -13.35 9.13 -15.71
C PHE A 62 -13.83 8.83 -17.12
N ASP A 63 -13.03 9.18 -18.11
CA ASP A 63 -13.25 8.70 -19.49
C ASP A 63 -12.87 7.22 -19.53
N VAL A 64 -13.87 6.35 -19.56
CA VAL A 64 -13.67 4.90 -19.69
C VAL A 64 -13.63 4.59 -21.18
N ASP A 65 -12.43 4.46 -21.73
CA ASP A 65 -12.27 3.81 -23.03
C ASP A 65 -12.64 2.32 -22.89
N ASP A 66 -13.33 1.76 -23.88
CA ASP A 66 -13.57 0.32 -24.02
C ASP A 66 -12.26 -0.43 -24.36
N ILE A 67 -11.21 -0.19 -23.58
CA ILE A 67 -9.97 -0.97 -23.65
C ILE A 67 -10.33 -2.34 -23.09
N GLU A 68 -10.74 -3.25 -23.98
CA GLU A 68 -10.61 -4.67 -23.67
C GLU A 68 -9.20 -4.87 -23.11
N PRO A 69 -9.03 -5.55 -21.96
CA PRO A 69 -7.71 -5.78 -21.40
C PRO A 69 -6.89 -6.55 -22.45
N SER A 70 -6.09 -5.83 -23.23
CA SER A 70 -5.31 -6.35 -24.36
C SER A 70 -4.06 -7.08 -23.88
N ASN A 71 -4.14 -7.69 -22.69
CA ASN A 71 -3.09 -8.48 -22.05
C ASN A 71 -3.48 -9.96 -21.95
N LYS A 72 -4.42 -10.43 -22.78
CA LYS A 72 -4.70 -11.88 -22.88
C LYS A 72 -3.49 -12.68 -23.40
N ASP A 73 -2.49 -12.00 -23.98
CA ASP A 73 -1.35 -12.64 -24.66
C ASP A 73 0.02 -12.45 -23.97
N VAL A 74 0.09 -11.83 -22.78
CA VAL A 74 1.37 -11.69 -22.06
C VAL A 74 1.66 -12.97 -21.28
N VAL A 75 2.53 -13.81 -21.84
CA VAL A 75 2.99 -15.05 -21.21
C VAL A 75 4.24 -14.77 -20.37
N PRO A 76 4.36 -15.33 -19.14
CA PRO A 76 5.58 -15.22 -18.36
C PRO A 76 6.79 -15.75 -19.14
N PRO A 77 7.99 -15.17 -18.95
CA PRO A 77 9.18 -15.65 -19.65
C PRO A 77 9.47 -17.11 -19.30
N VAL A 78 9.51 -17.97 -20.32
CA VAL A 78 9.96 -19.36 -20.15
C VAL A 78 11.47 -19.37 -19.93
N SER A 79 11.91 -19.96 -18.81
CA SER A 79 13.33 -20.11 -18.52
C SER A 79 13.58 -21.47 -17.85
N HIS A 80 14.65 -22.13 -18.29
CA HIS A 80 15.13 -23.40 -17.73
C HIS A 80 16.33 -23.21 -16.81
N ALA A 81 16.72 -21.97 -16.53
CA ALA A 81 17.80 -21.68 -15.60
C ALA A 81 17.40 -22.05 -14.17
N ALA A 82 18.35 -22.58 -13.39
CA ALA A 82 18.14 -22.91 -11.97
C ALA A 82 17.77 -21.67 -11.12
N PHE A 83 18.15 -20.48 -11.58
CA PHE A 83 17.74 -19.20 -11.00
C PHE A 83 17.34 -18.25 -12.13
N THR A 84 16.06 -17.87 -12.14
CA THR A 84 15.52 -16.99 -13.20
C THR A 84 15.57 -15.52 -12.83
N GLY A 85 15.57 -15.19 -11.54
CA GLY A 85 15.61 -13.81 -11.03
C GLY A 85 14.42 -12.94 -11.46
N HIS A 86 13.38 -13.50 -12.09
CA HIS A 86 12.28 -12.73 -12.68
C HIS A 86 11.51 -11.87 -11.67
N HIS A 87 11.51 -12.26 -10.39
CA HIS A 87 10.83 -11.53 -9.33
C HIS A 87 11.72 -10.51 -8.59
N LEU A 88 13.04 -10.48 -8.86
CA LEU A 88 13.94 -9.52 -8.23
C LEU A 88 13.54 -8.04 -8.43
N PRO A 89 13.03 -7.63 -9.62
CA PRO A 89 12.57 -6.25 -9.82
C PRO A 89 11.39 -5.83 -8.93
N PHE A 90 10.70 -6.77 -8.29
CA PHE A 90 9.53 -6.51 -7.45
C PHE A 90 9.83 -6.62 -5.94
N ILE A 91 11.08 -6.90 -5.54
CA ILE A 91 11.48 -6.89 -4.13
C ILE A 91 11.35 -5.45 -3.59
N GLY A 92 10.71 -5.29 -2.43
CA GLY A 92 10.42 -3.99 -1.82
C GLY A 92 9.18 -3.29 -2.38
N PHE A 93 8.45 -3.91 -3.32
CA PHE A 93 7.21 -3.34 -3.85
C PHE A 93 6.06 -3.37 -2.82
N THR A 94 6.01 -4.40 -1.98
CA THR A 94 4.94 -4.57 -1.00
C THR A 94 4.95 -3.45 0.04
N HIS A 95 3.83 -2.73 0.17
CA HIS A 95 3.64 -1.69 1.16
C HIS A 95 2.33 -1.89 1.94
N SER A 96 2.38 -1.69 3.26
CA SER A 96 1.22 -1.76 4.16
C SER A 96 1.19 -0.51 5.03
N ALA A 97 0.26 0.42 4.72
CA ALA A 97 0.23 1.79 5.28
C ALA A 97 0.08 1.90 6.81
N ASN A 98 -0.34 0.82 7.48
CA ASN A 98 -0.51 0.78 8.93
C ASN A 98 0.35 -0.32 9.58
N ASN A 99 1.49 -0.64 8.98
CA ASN A 99 2.45 -1.61 9.51
C ASN A 99 3.71 -0.88 9.99
N ARG A 100 4.14 -1.14 11.23
CA ARG A 100 5.39 -0.60 11.78
C ARG A 100 6.65 -1.06 11.04
N TYR A 101 6.54 -2.14 10.27
CA TYR A 101 7.61 -2.68 9.44
C TYR A 101 7.56 -2.13 8.00
N SER A 102 6.60 -1.24 7.69
CA SER A 102 6.60 -0.55 6.40
C SER A 102 7.64 0.56 6.39
N ASP A 103 8.16 0.86 5.19
CA ASP A 103 9.20 1.88 4.99
C ASP A 103 8.77 3.30 5.43
N GLY A 104 7.45 3.54 5.51
CA GLY A 104 6.85 4.82 5.91
C GLY A 104 6.54 4.95 7.41
N ALA A 105 6.83 3.94 8.23
CA ALA A 105 6.55 3.97 9.66
C ALA A 105 7.40 5.05 10.36
N THR A 106 6.84 6.24 10.58
CA THR A 106 7.43 7.25 11.46
C THR A 106 7.53 6.70 12.88
N THR A 107 8.74 6.72 13.46
CA THR A 107 9.10 6.18 14.78
C THR A 107 8.39 6.85 15.97
N THR A 108 7.45 7.76 15.73
CA THR A 108 6.80 8.58 16.76
C THR A 108 5.80 7.82 17.63
N SER A 109 5.45 6.57 17.31
CA SER A 109 4.51 5.75 18.10
C SER A 109 5.18 4.82 19.12
N ILE A 110 6.52 4.77 19.22
CA ILE A 110 7.24 3.77 20.03
C ILE A 110 7.52 4.24 21.48
N VAL A 111 7.26 5.51 21.84
CA VAL A 111 7.44 5.98 23.23
C VAL A 111 6.21 5.62 24.09
N SER A 112 5.97 4.33 24.28
CA SER A 112 5.21 3.76 25.39
C SER A 112 5.57 2.28 25.52
N ASN A 113 6.48 2.02 26.47
CA ASN A 113 6.98 0.73 26.98
C ASN A 113 8.16 0.05 26.23
N PRO A 114 9.35 -0.02 26.86
CA PRO A 114 10.43 -0.85 26.37
C PRO A 114 10.19 -2.28 26.84
N THR A 115 9.83 -3.18 25.93
CA THR A 115 10.03 -4.61 26.16
C THR A 115 10.81 -5.14 24.98
N VAL A 116 12.02 -5.63 25.29
CA VAL A 116 13.02 -6.16 24.36
C VAL A 116 12.39 -7.28 23.54
N ILE A 117 12.26 -7.10 22.24
CA ILE A 117 11.88 -8.16 21.31
C ILE A 117 13.15 -8.61 20.57
N ASN A 118 13.76 -9.68 21.08
CA ASN A 118 14.66 -10.53 20.29
C ASN A 118 13.80 -11.20 19.20
N THR A 119 14.02 -10.91 17.92
CA THR A 119 13.30 -11.59 16.82
C THR A 119 14.27 -12.20 15.83
N SER A 120 14.14 -13.53 15.66
CA SER A 120 14.77 -14.31 14.60
C SER A 120 14.04 -14.08 13.26
N PRO A 121 14.67 -14.40 12.11
CA PRO A 121 14.16 -14.04 10.77
C PRO A 121 12.87 -14.75 10.31
N SER A 122 12.19 -15.51 11.17
CA SER A 122 11.04 -16.34 10.82
C SER A 122 9.68 -15.63 10.88
N ASP A 123 9.61 -14.41 11.42
CA ASP A 123 8.32 -13.77 11.74
C ASP A 123 7.89 -12.73 10.68
N ILE A 124 8.01 -13.08 9.40
CA ILE A 124 7.36 -12.31 8.32
C ILE A 124 5.92 -12.82 8.19
N CYS A 125 5.00 -11.95 8.56
CA CYS A 125 3.61 -12.17 8.90
C CYS A 125 2.74 -12.89 7.84
N ASP A 126 2.20 -14.03 8.24
CA ASP A 126 0.84 -14.44 7.89
C ASP A 126 -0.08 -13.96 9.03
N SER A 127 -0.89 -12.93 8.79
CA SER A 127 -1.98 -12.53 9.69
C SER A 127 -2.86 -11.44 9.05
N THR A 128 -3.73 -11.85 8.15
CA THR A 128 -5.10 -11.35 8.25
C THR A 128 -5.69 -11.98 9.51
N ASN A 129 -5.93 -11.17 10.56
CA ASN A 129 -6.67 -11.58 11.74
C ASN A 129 -8.10 -12.02 11.33
N SER A 130 -8.24 -13.29 11.00
CA SER A 130 -9.48 -14.04 11.20
C SER A 130 -9.37 -14.71 12.58
N PRO A 131 -10.47 -14.82 13.35
CA PRO A 131 -10.43 -15.45 14.66
C PRO A 131 -10.15 -16.96 14.49
N ILE A 132 -8.88 -17.35 14.59
CA ILE A 132 -8.49 -18.76 14.70
C ILE A 132 -8.83 -19.19 16.12
N ASN A 133 -10.05 -19.68 16.34
CA ASN A 133 -10.34 -20.36 17.60
C ASN A 133 -11.39 -21.48 17.55
N ASN A 134 -11.64 -22.08 16.36
CA ASN A 134 -12.59 -23.21 16.25
C ASN A 134 -12.01 -24.51 15.68
N GLN A 135 -10.74 -24.56 15.24
CA GLN A 135 -10.15 -25.79 14.70
C GLN A 135 -9.31 -26.56 15.73
N ASN A 136 -8.78 -25.88 16.76
CA ASN A 136 -7.95 -26.54 17.77
C ASN A 136 -8.76 -27.47 18.71
N SER A 137 -10.08 -27.27 18.84
CA SER A 137 -10.93 -28.12 19.67
C SER A 137 -11.11 -29.51 19.08
N GLU A 138 -11.26 -29.61 17.77
CA GLU A 138 -11.58 -30.86 17.06
C GLU A 138 -10.37 -31.80 17.02
N TYR A 139 -9.16 -31.24 16.88
CA TYR A 139 -7.92 -32.00 16.95
C TYR A 139 -7.63 -32.53 18.36
N GLU A 140 -7.88 -31.73 19.40
CA GLU A 140 -7.69 -32.18 20.80
C GLU A 140 -8.65 -33.31 21.17
N GLU A 141 -9.90 -33.26 20.69
CA GLU A 141 -10.88 -34.31 20.90
C GLU A 141 -10.50 -35.61 20.16
N ALA A 142 -10.01 -35.49 18.92
CA ALA A 142 -9.49 -36.62 18.15
C ALA A 142 -8.26 -37.28 18.83
N ILE A 143 -7.35 -36.48 19.37
CA ILE A 143 -6.16 -36.96 20.09
C ILE A 143 -6.57 -37.73 21.35
N ASN A 144 -7.55 -37.23 22.11
CA ASN A 144 -8.02 -37.90 23.33
C ASN A 144 -8.77 -39.20 23.03
N SER A 145 -9.59 -39.23 21.98
CA SER A 145 -10.27 -40.44 21.51
C SER A 145 -9.27 -41.53 21.10
N LEU A 146 -8.23 -41.17 20.33
CA LEU A 146 -7.21 -42.12 19.88
C LEU A 146 -6.39 -42.69 21.05
N LYS A 147 -6.07 -41.87 22.06
CA LYS A 147 -5.42 -42.32 23.30
C LYS A 147 -6.27 -43.34 24.04
N LEU A 148 -7.58 -43.13 24.11
CA LEU A 148 -8.50 -44.04 24.79
C LEU A 148 -8.64 -45.38 24.05
N GLN A 149 -8.74 -45.35 22.72
CA GLN A 149 -8.76 -46.57 21.91
C GLN A 149 -7.47 -47.38 22.06
N HIS A 150 -6.31 -46.73 22.05
CA HIS A 150 -5.03 -47.40 22.24
C HIS A 150 -4.91 -48.04 23.64
N ALA A 151 -5.37 -47.35 24.69
CA ALA A 151 -5.40 -47.91 26.04
C ALA A 151 -6.31 -49.14 26.14
N SER A 152 -7.48 -49.11 25.49
CA SER A 152 -8.39 -50.25 25.44
C SER A 152 -7.78 -51.45 24.71
N LEU A 153 -7.12 -51.22 23.58
CA LEU A 153 -6.47 -52.28 22.79
C LEU A 153 -5.33 -52.94 23.58
N LEU A 154 -4.57 -52.16 24.36
CA LEU A 154 -3.51 -52.70 25.21
C LEU A 154 -4.04 -53.57 26.36
N GLU A 155 -5.22 -53.26 26.91
CA GLU A 155 -5.84 -54.10 27.93
C GLU A 155 -6.45 -55.38 27.33
N GLU A 156 -6.92 -55.31 26.09
CA GLU A 156 -7.44 -56.48 25.36
C GLU A 156 -6.32 -57.45 24.95
N LEU A 157 -5.13 -56.94 24.63
CA LEU A 157 -3.92 -57.75 24.34
C LEU A 157 -3.26 -58.37 25.59
N LYS A 158 -3.67 -57.95 26.79
CA LYS A 158 -3.18 -58.49 28.07
C LYS A 158 -4.08 -59.59 28.67
N ARG A 159 -5.25 -59.85 28.07
CA ARG A 159 -6.12 -60.99 28.41
C ARG A 159 -5.74 -62.23 27.61
#